data_AF-Q6NDP8-F1
#
_entry.id   AF-Q6NDP8-F1
#
_cell.length_a   1.000
_cell.length_b   1.000
_cell.length_c   1.000
_cell.angle_alpha   90.00
_cell.angle_beta   90.00
_cell.angle_gamma   90.00
#
_symmetry.space_group_name_H-M   'P 1'
#
loop_
_entity.id
_entity.type
_entity.pdbx_description
1 polymer ?
#
loop_
_entity_poly.entity_id
_entity_poly.type
_entity_poly.pdbx_seq_one_letter_code
_entity_poly.pdbx_strand_id
1 'polypeptide(L)'
;MLKHAVFQSKFLPYLLVLPQLVVVLVFFYWPAVQAVIQSFLLQDAFGLSTVFVWFDNYRELLEQPDYFDAIIRTFVFSFAIALSSLSLALLLAVMADRPLRGSTFYRTMLIWPYAVAPPVVGVLWVFMLNPSLGVIAHGLRALGVDWNPLLDGDQAALLIVLAAAWKQISYNFLFFLAGLQAIPSSVIEAAAIDGARPMRRFWTIIFPLLSPTIFFLMIVNVVYAFFDTFGIIDTMTRGGPAKATETLVYKVYQDGLLGSNLGSSAAQSVILMAIVIALTAIQFRFVERKVNY
;
A
#
# COMPACT_ATOMS: atom_id res chain seq x y z
N MET A 1 -7.46 23.94 -29.30
CA MET A 1 -8.89 24.25 -29.06
C MET A 1 -9.56 23.01 -28.48
N LEU A 2 -9.72 22.93 -27.16
CA LEU A 2 -10.51 21.88 -26.52
C LEU A 2 -11.99 22.15 -26.79
N LYS A 3 -12.61 21.38 -27.69
CA LYS A 3 -14.07 21.39 -27.89
C LYS A 3 -14.70 20.88 -26.59
N HIS A 4 -15.24 21.78 -25.79
CA HIS A 4 -16.12 21.41 -24.70
C HIS A 4 -17.37 20.80 -25.36
N ALA A 5 -17.51 19.48 -25.29
CA ALA A 5 -18.74 18.81 -25.67
C ALA A 5 -19.81 19.22 -24.65
N VAL A 6 -20.48 20.34 -24.90
CA VAL A 6 -21.61 20.76 -24.08
C VAL A 6 -22.78 19.87 -24.46
N PHE A 7 -23.10 18.89 -23.61
CA PHE A 7 -24.29 18.08 -23.79
C PHE A 7 -25.51 19.02 -23.88
N GLN A 8 -26.30 18.90 -24.95
CA GLN A 8 -27.45 19.78 -25.16
C GLN A 8 -28.54 19.60 -24.09
N SER A 9 -28.62 18.42 -23.47
CA SER A 9 -29.50 18.17 -22.33
C SER A 9 -28.71 18.22 -21.02
N LYS A 10 -29.21 18.97 -20.04
CA LYS A 10 -28.63 18.99 -18.69
C LYS A 10 -28.79 17.67 -17.94
N PHE A 11 -29.78 16.84 -18.29
CA PHE A 11 -30.12 15.60 -17.57
C PHE A 11 -29.29 14.38 -17.98
N LEU A 12 -28.89 14.27 -19.25
CA LEU A 12 -28.16 13.10 -19.75
C LEU A 12 -26.84 12.83 -18.99
N PRO A 13 -26.00 13.83 -18.67
CA PRO A 13 -24.78 13.58 -17.89
C PRO A 13 -25.07 13.01 -16.49
N TYR A 14 -26.10 13.52 -15.80
CA TYR A 14 -26.48 13.02 -14.47
C TYR A 14 -26.99 11.59 -14.55
N LEU A 15 -27.82 11.26 -15.55
CA LEU A 15 -28.33 9.89 -15.75
C LEU A 15 -27.20 8.90 -16.02
N LEU A 16 -26.17 9.30 -16.79
CA LEU A 16 -25.02 8.46 -17.10
C LEU A 16 -24.12 8.19 -15.89
N VAL A 17 -24.01 9.16 -14.96
CA VAL A 17 -23.19 9.04 -13.74
C VAL A 17 -23.96 8.37 -12.58
N LEU A 18 -25.30 8.38 -12.63
CA LEU A 18 -26.17 7.88 -11.56
C LEU A 18 -25.90 6.41 -11.17
N PRO A 19 -25.72 5.44 -12.08
CA PRO A 19 -25.42 4.06 -11.69
C PRO A 19 -24.14 3.94 -10.87
N GLN A 20 -23.09 4.68 -11.24
CA GLN A 20 -21.83 4.71 -10.49
C GLN A 20 -22.01 5.36 -9.12
N LEU A 21 -22.74 6.47 -9.03
CA LEU A 21 -23.02 7.12 -7.74
C LEU A 21 -23.83 6.24 -6.81
N VAL A 22 -24.82 5.50 -7.33
CA VAL A 22 -25.60 4.56 -6.52
C VAL A 22 -24.68 3.48 -5.94
N VAL A 23 -23.80 2.89 -6.74
CA VAL A 23 -22.85 1.89 -6.25
C VAL A 23 -21.92 2.49 -5.18
N VAL A 24 -21.36 3.68 -5.43
CA VAL A 24 -20.47 4.36 -4.47
C VAL A 24 -21.19 4.68 -3.15
N LEU A 25 -22.41 5.19 -3.22
CA LEU A 25 -23.18 5.55 -2.02
C LEU A 25 -23.59 4.31 -1.21
N VAL A 26 -24.08 3.27 -1.88
CA VAL A 26 -24.61 2.06 -1.22
C VAL A 26 -23.49 1.18 -0.68
N PHE A 27 -22.39 1.01 -1.41
CA PHE A 27 -21.35 0.05 -1.04
C PHE A 27 -20.14 0.67 -0.32
N PHE A 28 -19.97 1.99 -0.36
CA PHE A 28 -18.84 2.66 0.31
C PHE A 28 -19.31 3.63 1.39
N TYR A 29 -20.13 4.63 1.05
CA TYR A 29 -20.53 5.65 2.03
C TYR A 29 -21.47 5.12 3.09
N TRP A 30 -22.45 4.28 2.71
CA TRP A 30 -23.38 3.72 3.68
C TRP A 30 -22.67 2.85 4.73
N PRO A 31 -21.82 1.86 4.38
CA PRO A 31 -21.03 1.11 5.37
C PRO A 31 -20.08 1.99 6.19
N ALA A 32 -19.45 3.01 5.59
CA ALA A 32 -18.57 3.92 6.32
C ALA A 32 -19.34 4.71 7.40
N VAL A 33 -20.53 5.22 7.08
CA VAL A 33 -21.40 5.89 8.05
C VAL A 33 -21.84 4.91 9.14
N GLN A 34 -22.18 3.67 8.78
CA GLN A 34 -22.51 2.63 9.76
C GLN A 34 -21.35 2.34 10.71
N ALA A 35 -20.12 2.22 10.20
CA ALA A 35 -18.93 2.06 11.03
C ALA A 35 -18.71 3.24 11.98
N VAL A 36 -18.93 4.47 11.51
CA VAL A 36 -18.88 5.66 12.37
C VAL A 36 -19.93 5.58 13.47
N ILE A 37 -21.19 5.23 13.15
CA ILE A 37 -22.24 5.09 14.17
C ILE A 37 -21.90 3.98 15.17
N GLN A 38 -21.49 2.81 14.68
CA GLN A 38 -21.11 1.66 15.51
C GLN A 38 -19.93 1.95 16.43
N SER A 39 -19.02 2.84 16.04
CA SER A 39 -17.91 3.25 16.91
C SER A 39 -18.34 3.93 18.21
N PHE A 40 -19.55 4.52 18.25
CA PHE A 40 -20.15 5.12 19.45
C PHE A 40 -21.10 4.17 20.20
N LEU A 41 -21.25 2.95 19.70
CA LEU A 41 -22.12 1.92 20.27
C LEU A 41 -21.28 0.82 20.91
N LEU A 42 -21.76 0.29 22.02
CA LEU A 42 -21.31 -0.95 22.60
C LEU A 42 -22.35 -2.02 22.27
N GLN A 43 -21.90 -3.08 21.61
CA GLN A 43 -22.76 -4.14 21.11
C GLN A 43 -22.24 -5.47 21.65
N ASP A 44 -23.17 -6.31 22.11
CA ASP A 44 -22.85 -7.69 22.48
C ASP A 44 -22.40 -8.50 21.25
N ALA A 45 -21.64 -9.57 21.45
CA ALA A 45 -21.06 -10.40 20.39
C ALA A 45 -22.10 -10.93 19.38
N PHE A 46 -23.35 -11.12 19.83
CA PHE A 46 -24.47 -11.59 18.99
C PHE A 46 -25.37 -10.46 18.46
N GLY A 47 -25.05 -9.21 18.78
CA GLY A 47 -25.80 -8.04 18.34
C GLY A 47 -27.20 -7.89 18.93
N LEU A 48 -27.53 -8.65 19.98
CA LEU A 48 -28.85 -8.69 20.59
C LEU A 48 -29.16 -7.46 21.46
N SER A 49 -28.12 -6.81 21.99
CA SER A 49 -28.24 -5.56 22.76
C SER A 49 -27.20 -4.56 22.30
N THR A 50 -27.62 -3.30 22.15
CA THR A 50 -26.77 -2.17 21.80
C THR A 50 -27.00 -1.03 22.79
N VAL A 51 -25.93 -0.49 23.34
CA VAL A 51 -25.94 0.67 24.23
C VAL A 51 -25.10 1.77 23.61
N PHE A 52 -25.56 3.02 23.69
CA PHE A 52 -24.77 4.16 23.22
C PHE A 52 -23.81 4.61 24.31
N VAL A 53 -22.51 4.60 24.01
CA VAL A 53 -21.41 4.81 24.96
C VAL A 53 -20.51 6.00 24.60
N TRP A 54 -20.93 6.84 23.66
CA TRP A 54 -20.14 7.99 23.19
C TRP A 54 -18.70 7.57 22.82
N PHE A 55 -17.69 8.10 23.53
CA PHE A 55 -16.28 7.92 23.22
C PHE A 55 -15.61 6.79 24.04
N ASP A 56 -16.36 6.00 24.80
CA ASP A 56 -15.75 4.98 25.69
C ASP A 56 -14.92 3.95 24.91
N ASN A 57 -15.39 3.51 23.75
CA ASN A 57 -14.61 2.62 22.85
C ASN A 57 -13.26 3.24 22.45
N TYR A 58 -13.23 4.55 22.18
CA TYR A 58 -12.01 5.25 21.80
C TYR A 58 -11.06 5.40 22.98
N ARG A 59 -11.60 5.68 24.17
CA ARG A 59 -10.81 5.81 25.40
C ARG A 59 -10.15 4.48 25.77
N GLU A 60 -10.93 3.41 25.82
CA GLU A 60 -10.42 2.07 26.14
C GLU A 60 -9.32 1.66 25.15
N LEU A 61 -9.54 1.91 23.86
CA LEU A 61 -8.58 1.60 22.80
C LEU A 61 -7.28 2.39 22.93
N LEU A 62 -7.37 3.70 23.22
CA LEU A 62 -6.20 4.58 23.38
C LEU A 62 -5.49 4.39 24.73
N GLU A 63 -6.10 3.71 25.70
CA GLU A 63 -5.44 3.33 26.95
C GLU A 63 -4.64 2.01 26.80
N GLN A 64 -4.84 1.25 25.72
CA GLN A 64 -4.14 -0.02 25.46
C GLN A 64 -2.75 0.21 24.81
N PRO A 65 -1.65 -0.21 25.45
CA PRO A 65 -0.30 -0.10 24.87
C PRO A 65 -0.16 -0.84 23.53
N ASP A 66 -0.76 -2.03 23.42
CA ASP A 66 -0.73 -2.86 22.21
C ASP A 66 -1.29 -2.14 20.97
N TYR A 67 -2.24 -1.21 21.16
CA TYR A 67 -2.80 -0.44 20.05
C TYR A 67 -1.79 0.56 19.47
N PHE A 68 -1.02 1.23 20.33
CA PHE A 68 0.05 2.12 19.88
C PHE A 68 1.17 1.35 19.17
N ASP A 69 1.50 0.16 19.64
CA ASP A 69 2.44 -0.71 18.95
C ASP A 69 1.96 -1.06 17.53
N ALA A 70 0.67 -1.38 17.36
CA ALA A 70 0.08 -1.63 16.04
C ALA A 70 0.14 -0.39 15.12
N ILE A 71 -0.08 0.82 15.66
CA ILE A 71 0.12 2.08 14.92
C ILE A 71 1.57 2.18 14.43
N ILE A 72 2.54 2.06 15.35
CA ILE A 72 3.97 2.18 15.03
C ILE A 72 4.38 1.15 14.00
N ARG A 73 4.01 -0.13 14.18
CA ARG A 73 4.28 -1.21 13.22
C ARG A 73 3.71 -0.90 11.84
N THR A 74 2.48 -0.39 11.77
CA THR A 74 1.85 -0.01 10.50
C THR A 74 2.64 1.09 9.78
N PHE A 75 3.09 2.12 10.51
CA PHE A 75 3.91 3.18 9.93
C PHE A 75 5.29 2.70 9.50
N VAL A 76 5.97 1.89 10.33
CA VAL A 76 7.28 1.32 10.02
C VAL A 76 7.20 0.41 8.79
N PHE A 77 6.20 -0.48 8.73
CA PHE A 77 5.99 -1.38 7.59
C PHE A 77 5.66 -0.58 6.34
N SER A 78 4.76 0.39 6.44
CA SER A 78 4.39 1.23 5.29
C SER A 78 5.57 2.00 4.73
N PHE A 79 6.39 2.59 5.60
CA PHE A 79 7.59 3.29 5.17
C PHE A 79 8.61 2.32 4.53
N ALA A 80 8.88 1.19 5.16
CA ALA A 80 9.83 0.19 4.64
C ALA A 80 9.41 -0.39 3.29
N ILE A 81 8.13 -0.74 3.14
CA ILE A 81 7.54 -1.27 1.89
C ILE A 81 7.58 -0.20 0.81
N ALA A 82 7.12 1.02 1.10
CA ALA A 82 7.09 2.09 0.11
C ALA A 82 8.52 2.48 -0.34
N LEU A 83 9.45 2.67 0.61
CA LEU A 83 10.83 3.05 0.30
C LEU A 83 11.54 1.98 -0.54
N SER A 84 11.47 0.72 -0.11
CA SER A 84 12.14 -0.39 -0.83
C SER A 84 11.54 -0.60 -2.21
N SER A 85 10.20 -0.66 -2.32
CA SER A 85 9.53 -0.93 -3.58
C SER A 85 9.63 0.22 -4.58
N LEU A 86 9.52 1.48 -4.15
CA LEU A 86 9.69 2.64 -5.03
C LEU A 86 11.12 2.74 -5.55
N SER A 87 12.11 2.58 -4.66
CA SER A 87 13.53 2.70 -5.02
C SER A 87 13.95 1.61 -6.00
N LEU A 88 13.59 0.35 -5.70
CA LEU A 88 13.90 -0.79 -6.56
C LEU A 88 13.15 -0.72 -7.89
N ALA A 89 11.87 -0.35 -7.88
CA ALA A 89 11.10 -0.21 -9.11
C ALA A 89 11.63 0.91 -10.02
N LEU A 90 12.01 2.07 -9.46
CA LEU A 90 12.58 3.17 -10.23
C LEU A 90 13.92 2.75 -10.84
N LEU A 91 14.78 2.08 -10.07
CA LEU A 91 16.05 1.54 -10.57
C LEU A 91 15.83 0.59 -11.74
N LEU A 92 14.92 -0.38 -11.59
CA LEU A 92 14.58 -1.35 -12.62
C LEU A 92 13.96 -0.66 -13.85
N ALA A 93 13.09 0.33 -13.67
CA ALA A 93 12.46 1.07 -14.76
C ALA A 93 13.50 1.84 -15.58
N VAL A 94 14.43 2.55 -14.93
CA VAL A 94 15.53 3.27 -15.61
C VAL A 94 16.45 2.32 -16.37
N MET A 95 16.70 1.12 -15.84
CA MET A 95 17.46 0.10 -16.55
C MET A 95 16.70 -0.47 -17.75
N ALA A 96 15.39 -0.69 -17.61
CA ALA A 96 14.53 -1.28 -18.63
C ALA A 96 14.08 -0.30 -19.72
N ASP A 97 14.21 1.01 -19.50
CA ASP A 97 13.89 2.05 -20.47
C ASP A 97 14.87 2.09 -21.65
N ARG A 98 16.09 1.57 -21.46
CA ARG A 98 17.10 1.50 -22.52
C ARG A 98 16.66 0.55 -23.66
N PRO A 99 17.06 0.83 -24.92
CA PRO A 99 16.80 -0.06 -26.06
C PRO A 99 17.68 -1.33 -25.96
N LEU A 100 17.29 -2.25 -25.08
CA LEU A 100 17.92 -3.54 -24.88
C LEU A 100 17.28 -4.59 -25.79
N ARG A 101 18.08 -5.52 -26.32
CA ARG A 101 17.57 -6.70 -27.03
C ARG A 101 16.76 -7.55 -26.06
N GLY A 102 15.53 -7.92 -26.44
CA GLY A 102 14.63 -8.69 -25.59
C GLY A 102 13.92 -7.87 -24.50
N SER A 103 13.85 -6.54 -24.63
CA SER A 103 13.20 -5.64 -23.65
C SER A 103 11.77 -6.08 -23.27
N THR A 104 10.97 -6.57 -24.23
CA THR A 104 9.63 -7.08 -23.98
C THR A 104 9.60 -8.24 -22.98
N PHE A 105 10.56 -9.16 -23.06
CA PHE A 105 10.61 -10.34 -22.19
C PHE A 105 10.86 -9.93 -20.73
N TYR A 106 11.92 -9.15 -20.47
CA TYR A 106 12.24 -8.70 -19.11
C TYR A 106 11.14 -7.80 -18.52
N ARG A 107 10.57 -6.88 -19.32
CA ARG A 107 9.44 -6.05 -18.89
C ARG A 107 8.24 -6.90 -18.49
N THR A 108 7.92 -7.93 -19.27
CA THR A 108 6.81 -8.87 -18.97
C THR A 108 7.07 -9.64 -17.67
N MET A 109 8.28 -10.18 -17.48
CA MET A 109 8.64 -10.89 -16.24
C MET A 109 8.58 -9.99 -15.01
N LEU A 110 8.96 -8.71 -15.13
CA LEU A 110 8.90 -7.75 -14.03
C LEU A 110 7.47 -7.33 -13.68
N ILE A 111 6.55 -7.34 -14.65
CA ILE A 111 5.15 -6.95 -14.44
C ILE A 111 4.30 -8.14 -13.96
N TRP A 112 4.62 -9.37 -14.37
CA TRP A 112 3.84 -10.57 -14.04
C TRP A 112 3.43 -10.67 -12.55
N PRO A 113 4.32 -10.46 -11.57
CA PRO A 113 3.98 -10.62 -10.15
C PRO A 113 2.81 -9.76 -9.68
N TYR A 114 2.53 -8.64 -10.36
CA TYR A 114 1.39 -7.77 -10.06
C TYR A 114 0.05 -8.52 -10.08
N ALA A 115 -0.10 -9.53 -10.96
CA ALA A 115 -1.33 -10.31 -11.09
C ALA A 115 -1.54 -11.32 -9.95
N VAL A 116 -0.55 -11.52 -9.08
CA VAL A 116 -0.62 -12.51 -7.99
C VAL A 116 -1.39 -11.93 -6.80
N ALA A 117 -2.42 -12.64 -6.35
CA ALA A 117 -3.21 -12.23 -5.18
C ALA A 117 -2.33 -12.19 -3.90
N PRO A 118 -2.56 -11.23 -2.97
CA PRO A 118 -1.73 -11.10 -1.77
C PRO A 118 -1.60 -12.39 -0.94
N PRO A 119 -2.67 -13.16 -0.68
CA PRO A 119 -2.57 -14.45 0.03
C PRO A 119 -1.64 -15.47 -0.66
N VAL A 120 -1.64 -15.51 -1.99
CA VAL A 120 -0.77 -16.41 -2.77
C VAL A 120 0.69 -15.99 -2.63
N VAL A 121 0.96 -14.68 -2.65
CA VAL A 121 2.32 -14.17 -2.36
C VAL A 121 2.77 -14.62 -0.98
N GLY A 122 1.92 -14.50 0.04
CA GLY A 122 2.27 -14.94 1.39
C GLY A 122 2.60 -16.44 1.48
N VAL A 123 1.80 -17.30 0.85
CA VAL A 123 2.06 -18.75 0.78
C VAL A 123 3.40 -19.05 0.10
N LEU A 124 3.70 -18.39 -1.04
CA LEU A 124 4.97 -18.58 -1.76
C LEU A 124 6.18 -18.21 -0.89
N TRP A 125 6.12 -17.05 -0.23
CA TRP A 125 7.22 -16.57 0.60
C TRP A 125 7.41 -17.42 1.86
N VAL A 126 6.32 -17.86 2.52
CA VAL A 126 6.40 -18.83 3.63
C VAL A 126 7.04 -20.13 3.18
N PHE A 127 6.67 -20.65 2.01
CA PHE A 127 7.24 -21.89 1.50
C PHE A 127 8.75 -21.75 1.25
N MET A 128 9.17 -20.67 0.60
CA MET A 128 10.59 -20.43 0.25
C MET A 128 11.47 -20.14 1.46
N LEU A 129 10.94 -19.45 2.47
CA LEU A 129 11.64 -19.02 3.68
C LEU A 129 11.18 -19.79 4.94
N ASN A 130 10.54 -20.95 4.76
CA ASN A 130 10.19 -21.81 5.88
C ASN A 130 11.48 -22.23 6.60
N PRO A 131 11.57 -22.12 7.94
CA PRO A 131 12.78 -22.49 8.65
C PRO A 131 13.18 -23.95 8.36
N SER A 132 12.24 -24.88 8.42
CA SER A 132 12.54 -26.31 8.35
C SER A 132 12.84 -26.80 6.94
N LEU A 133 12.08 -26.35 5.94
CA LEU A 133 12.10 -26.92 4.59
C LEU A 133 12.43 -25.91 3.47
N GLY A 134 12.53 -24.62 3.78
CA GLY A 134 12.69 -23.57 2.79
C GLY A 134 14.08 -23.56 2.18
N VAL A 135 14.16 -23.52 0.84
CA VAL A 135 15.43 -23.49 0.10
C VAL A 135 16.25 -22.23 0.45
N ILE A 136 15.58 -21.08 0.58
CA ILE A 136 16.26 -19.82 0.93
C ILE A 136 16.69 -19.84 2.40
N ALA A 137 15.83 -20.31 3.30
CA ALA A 137 16.16 -20.45 4.72
C ALA A 137 17.35 -21.39 4.95
N HIS A 138 17.46 -22.48 4.18
CA HIS A 138 18.61 -23.38 4.23
C HIS A 138 19.90 -22.68 3.81
N GLY A 139 19.85 -21.87 2.75
CA GLY A 139 20.99 -21.03 2.32
C GLY A 139 21.42 -20.01 3.38
N LEU A 140 20.46 -19.35 4.05
CA LEU A 140 20.74 -18.41 5.15
C LEU A 140 21.46 -19.10 6.31
N ARG A 141 21.04 -20.30 6.69
CA ARG A 141 21.70 -21.09 7.74
C ARG A 141 23.11 -21.53 7.36
N ALA A 142 23.33 -21.89 6.10
CA ALA A 142 24.67 -22.21 5.61
C ALA A 142 25.63 -21.02 5.70
N LEU A 143 25.10 -19.79 5.67
CA LEU A 143 25.83 -18.54 5.90
C LEU A 143 25.93 -18.15 7.38
N GLY A 144 25.42 -18.96 8.30
CA GLY A 144 25.46 -18.72 9.76
C GLY A 144 24.33 -17.84 10.30
N VAL A 145 23.29 -17.55 9.50
CA VAL A 145 22.12 -16.78 9.94
C VAL A 145 21.07 -17.73 10.52
N ASP A 146 20.72 -17.56 11.80
CA ASP A 146 19.65 -18.33 12.43
C ASP A 146 18.26 -17.79 12.04
N TRP A 147 17.80 -18.22 10.86
CA TRP A 147 16.51 -17.83 10.31
C TRP A 147 15.35 -18.65 10.90
N ASN A 148 14.54 -18.00 11.73
CA ASN A 148 13.32 -18.51 12.33
C ASN A 148 12.24 -17.41 12.56
N PRO A 149 11.55 -16.94 11.49
CA PRO A 149 10.43 -16.00 11.59
C PRO A 149 9.22 -16.51 12.37
N LEU A 150 9.17 -17.79 12.77
CA LEU A 150 8.11 -18.30 13.65
C LEU A 150 8.34 -17.91 15.12
N LEU A 151 9.60 -17.67 15.51
CA LEU A 151 9.98 -17.33 16.88
C LEU A 151 10.48 -15.88 17.00
N ASP A 152 11.11 -15.35 15.96
CA ASP A 152 11.69 -14.01 15.93
C ASP A 152 10.77 -13.01 15.20
N GLY A 153 10.30 -12.00 15.94
CA GLY A 153 9.40 -10.96 15.44
C GLY A 153 10.02 -10.04 14.39
N ASP A 154 11.31 -9.77 14.48
CA ASP A 154 12.01 -8.90 13.53
C ASP A 154 12.20 -9.62 12.20
N GLN A 155 12.45 -10.93 12.24
CA GLN A 155 12.52 -11.76 11.04
C GLN A 155 11.15 -11.93 10.39
N ALA A 156 10.09 -12.08 11.18
CA ALA A 156 8.72 -12.11 10.68
C ALA A 156 8.33 -10.80 9.99
N ALA A 157 8.69 -9.66 10.60
CA ALA A 157 8.49 -8.34 10.01
C ALA A 157 9.27 -8.17 8.70
N LEU A 158 10.55 -8.54 8.69
CA LEU A 158 11.39 -8.49 7.49
C LEU A 158 10.80 -9.35 6.36
N LEU A 159 10.35 -10.56 6.68
CA LEU A 159 9.73 -11.47 5.75
C LEU A 159 8.48 -10.85 5.08
N ILE A 160 7.62 -10.19 5.85
CA ILE A 160 6.44 -9.47 5.32
C ILE A 160 6.86 -8.30 4.43
N VAL A 161 7.82 -7.48 4.87
CA VAL A 161 8.30 -6.33 4.09
C VAL A 161 8.85 -6.80 2.74
N LEU A 162 9.64 -7.87 2.71
CA LEU A 162 10.17 -8.43 1.47
C LEU A 162 9.07 -8.95 0.54
N ALA A 163 8.11 -9.71 1.06
CA ALA A 163 7.00 -10.25 0.29
C ALA A 163 6.11 -9.14 -0.29
N ALA A 164 5.74 -8.17 0.55
CA ALA A 164 4.89 -7.05 0.18
C ALA A 164 5.59 -6.11 -0.81
N ALA A 165 6.88 -5.79 -0.58
CA ALA A 165 7.67 -4.96 -1.48
C ALA A 165 7.88 -5.65 -2.83
N TRP A 166 8.18 -6.95 -2.86
CA TRP A 166 8.34 -7.70 -4.11
C TRP A 166 7.13 -7.60 -5.02
N LYS A 167 5.92 -7.78 -4.46
CA LYS A 167 4.67 -7.58 -5.21
C LYS A 167 4.52 -6.13 -5.68
N GLN A 168 4.81 -5.17 -4.81
CA GLN A 168 4.60 -3.75 -5.08
C GLN A 168 5.61 -3.17 -6.09
N ILE A 169 6.80 -3.76 -6.20
CA ILE A 169 7.80 -3.40 -7.22
C ILE A 169 7.21 -3.53 -8.62
N SER A 170 6.44 -4.58 -8.92
CA SER A 170 5.84 -4.78 -10.24
C SER A 170 4.86 -3.67 -10.62
N TYR A 171 4.02 -3.24 -9.68
CA TYR A 171 3.12 -2.11 -9.88
C TYR A 171 3.91 -0.82 -10.11
N ASN A 172 4.81 -0.47 -9.19
CA ASN A 172 5.61 0.75 -9.27
C ASN A 172 6.45 0.80 -10.56
N PHE A 173 7.01 -0.35 -10.98
CA PHE A 173 7.83 -0.48 -12.17
C PHE A 173 7.06 -0.11 -13.44
N LEU A 174 5.83 -0.62 -13.57
CA LEU A 174 4.98 -0.35 -14.73
C LEU A 174 4.73 1.14 -14.91
N PHE A 175 4.36 1.82 -13.82
CA PHE A 175 4.08 3.26 -13.84
C PHE A 175 5.34 4.10 -14.03
N PHE A 176 6.46 3.73 -13.40
CA PHE A 176 7.73 4.42 -13.64
C PHE A 176 8.20 4.26 -15.08
N LEU A 177 8.07 3.07 -15.66
CA LEU A 177 8.44 2.83 -17.06
C LEU A 177 7.56 3.66 -18.01
N ALA A 178 6.25 3.71 -17.77
CA ALA A 178 5.34 4.54 -18.55
C ALA A 178 5.65 6.04 -18.39
N GLY A 179 5.94 6.48 -17.16
CA GLY A 179 6.34 7.86 -16.87
C GLY A 179 7.64 8.25 -17.55
N LEU A 180 8.64 7.36 -17.58
CA LEU A 180 9.90 7.56 -18.29
C LEU A 180 9.68 7.68 -19.80
N GLN A 181 8.84 6.82 -20.38
CA GLN A 181 8.52 6.83 -21.81
C GLN A 181 7.71 8.05 -22.25
N ALA A 182 6.99 8.69 -21.33
CA ALA A 182 6.26 9.92 -21.60
C ALA A 182 7.17 11.16 -21.70
N ILE A 183 8.41 11.08 -21.20
CA ILE A 183 9.37 12.19 -21.26
C ILE A 183 9.85 12.37 -22.70
N PRO A 184 9.70 13.55 -23.32
CA PRO A 184 10.17 13.77 -24.70
C PRO A 184 11.68 13.54 -24.84
N SER A 185 12.08 12.74 -25.83
CA SER A 185 13.50 12.45 -26.10
C SER A 185 14.31 13.71 -26.39
N SER A 186 13.69 14.74 -26.98
CA SER A 186 14.31 16.02 -27.28
C SER A 186 14.91 16.72 -26.05
N VAL A 187 14.26 16.61 -24.89
CA VAL A 187 14.76 17.20 -23.63
C VAL A 187 16.00 16.45 -23.14
N ILE A 188 15.99 15.13 -23.28
CA ILE A 188 17.10 14.25 -22.88
C ILE A 188 18.30 14.42 -23.82
N GLU A 189 18.06 14.61 -25.11
CA GLU A 189 19.06 14.85 -26.15
C GLU A 189 19.69 16.25 -26.03
N ALA A 190 18.89 17.30 -25.82
CA ALA A 190 19.38 18.66 -25.58
C ALA A 190 20.35 18.70 -24.40
N ALA A 191 19.99 18.06 -23.28
CA ALA A 191 20.88 17.94 -22.13
C ALA A 191 22.17 17.15 -22.42
N ALA A 192 22.13 16.21 -23.37
CA ALA A 192 23.32 15.49 -23.81
C ALA A 192 24.28 16.40 -24.58
N ILE A 193 23.74 17.26 -25.44
CA ILE A 193 24.48 18.25 -26.22
C ILE A 193 25.13 19.28 -25.28
N ASP A 194 24.43 19.68 -24.20
CA ASP A 194 24.96 20.56 -23.15
C ASP A 194 26.01 19.90 -22.23
N GLY A 195 26.42 18.66 -22.53
CA GLY A 195 27.47 17.94 -21.79
C GLY A 195 27.02 17.34 -20.45
N ALA A 196 25.71 17.22 -20.20
CA ALA A 196 25.22 16.61 -18.97
C ALA A 196 25.47 15.09 -18.96
N ARG A 197 26.33 14.66 -18.02
CA ARG A 197 26.60 13.24 -17.73
C ARG A 197 25.31 12.49 -17.33
N PRO A 198 25.19 11.17 -17.59
CA PRO A 198 23.96 10.41 -17.33
C PRO A 198 23.40 10.54 -15.92
N MET A 199 24.25 10.46 -14.88
CA MET A 199 23.82 10.62 -13.49
C MET A 199 23.30 12.03 -13.20
N ARG A 200 23.97 13.06 -13.74
CA ARG A 200 23.50 14.45 -13.60
C ARG A 200 22.15 14.63 -14.28
N ARG A 201 22.02 14.16 -15.53
CA ARG A 201 20.77 14.20 -16.31
C ARG A 201 19.62 13.51 -15.58
N PHE A 202 19.87 12.37 -14.94
CA PHE A 202 18.86 11.68 -14.14
C PHE A 202 18.35 12.58 -13.00
N TRP A 203 19.23 13.06 -12.13
CA TRP A 203 18.82 13.84 -10.96
C TRP A 203 18.30 15.24 -11.29
N THR A 204 18.78 15.88 -12.35
CA THR A 204 18.41 17.27 -12.67
C THR A 204 17.25 17.40 -13.66
N ILE A 205 16.96 16.36 -14.45
CA ILE A 205 15.93 16.42 -15.51
C ILE A 205 14.92 15.29 -15.35
N ILE A 206 15.37 14.04 -15.42
CA ILE A 206 14.46 12.88 -15.43
C ILE A 206 13.68 12.77 -14.12
N PHE A 207 14.37 12.80 -12.98
CA PHE A 207 13.75 12.64 -11.66
C PHE A 207 12.74 13.77 -11.34
N PRO A 208 13.04 15.06 -11.60
CA PRO A 208 12.04 16.13 -11.47
C PRO A 208 10.84 15.99 -12.41
N LEU A 209 11.04 15.56 -13.66
CA LEU A 209 9.94 15.33 -14.61
C LEU A 209 9.09 14.10 -14.25
N LEU A 210 9.66 13.14 -13.52
CA LEU A 210 8.92 12.01 -12.94
C LEU A 210 8.14 12.37 -11.67
N SER A 211 8.26 13.59 -11.14
CA SER A 211 7.61 13.98 -9.89
C SER A 211 6.09 13.72 -9.83
N PRO A 212 5.29 13.89 -10.92
CA PRO A 212 3.87 13.54 -10.87
C PRO A 212 3.64 12.03 -10.67
N THR A 213 4.48 11.21 -11.31
CA THR A 213 4.43 9.74 -11.20
C THR A 213 4.87 9.29 -9.81
N ILE A 214 5.96 9.86 -9.28
CA ILE A 214 6.44 9.57 -7.91
C ILE A 214 5.36 9.92 -6.88
N PHE A 215 4.70 11.07 -7.03
CA PHE A 215 3.65 11.51 -6.13
C PHE A 215 2.44 10.58 -6.15
N PHE A 216 1.94 10.23 -7.35
CA PHE A 216 0.87 9.27 -7.51
C PHE A 216 1.22 7.91 -6.86
N LEU A 217 2.41 7.39 -7.15
CA LEU A 217 2.86 6.12 -6.59
C LEU A 217 3.02 6.19 -5.07
N MET A 218 3.47 7.30 -4.51
CA MET A 218 3.56 7.49 -3.05
C MET A 218 2.20 7.33 -2.37
N ILE A 219 1.14 7.94 -2.93
CA ILE A 219 -0.23 7.80 -2.41
C ILE A 219 -0.68 6.34 -2.51
N VAL A 220 -0.52 5.72 -3.68
CA VAL A 220 -0.95 4.33 -3.89
C VAL A 220 -0.19 3.35 -2.98
N ASN A 221 1.10 3.58 -2.73
CA ASN A 221 1.90 2.73 -1.84
C ASN A 221 1.45 2.86 -0.38
N VAL A 222 1.01 4.04 0.06
CA VAL A 222 0.41 4.20 1.40
C VAL A 222 -0.88 3.40 1.50
N VAL A 223 -1.79 3.52 0.52
CA VAL A 223 -3.04 2.73 0.53
C VAL A 223 -2.75 1.23 0.52
N TYR A 224 -1.85 0.77 -0.34
CA TYR A 224 -1.44 -0.63 -0.40
C TYR A 224 -0.88 -1.11 0.94
N ALA A 225 0.03 -0.35 1.55
CA ALA A 225 0.68 -0.77 2.79
C ALA A 225 -0.28 -0.82 3.99
N PHE A 226 -1.24 0.10 4.05
CA PHE A 226 -2.21 0.19 5.14
C PHE A 226 -3.33 -0.86 5.04
N PHE A 227 -3.70 -1.31 3.83
CA PHE A 227 -4.88 -2.17 3.63
C PHE A 227 -4.56 -3.49 2.92
N ASP A 228 -3.92 -3.45 1.75
CA ASP A 228 -3.73 -4.64 0.89
C ASP A 228 -2.70 -5.63 1.44
N THR A 229 -1.85 -5.20 2.37
CA THR A 229 -0.90 -6.08 3.09
C THR A 229 -1.59 -7.07 4.02
N PHE A 230 -2.88 -6.86 4.34
CA PHE A 230 -3.67 -7.76 5.18
C PHE A 230 -3.56 -9.23 4.76
N GLY A 231 -3.78 -9.52 3.48
CA GLY A 231 -3.75 -10.91 2.97
C GLY A 231 -2.36 -11.55 3.04
N ILE A 232 -1.29 -10.75 2.98
CA ILE A 232 0.08 -11.23 3.18
C ILE A 232 0.29 -11.55 4.66
N ILE A 233 -0.07 -10.66 5.57
CA ILE A 233 0.11 -10.86 7.02
C ILE A 233 -0.70 -12.08 7.51
N ASP A 234 -1.96 -12.19 7.11
CA ASP A 234 -2.86 -13.27 7.52
C ASP A 234 -2.36 -14.66 7.07
N THR A 235 -1.81 -14.75 5.87
CA THR A 235 -1.27 -16.02 5.35
C THR A 235 0.10 -16.36 5.91
N MET A 236 0.92 -15.36 6.25
CA MET A 236 2.32 -15.60 6.63
C MET A 236 2.53 -15.79 8.12
N THR A 237 1.94 -14.93 8.93
CA THR A 237 2.29 -14.80 10.36
C THR A 237 1.07 -14.73 11.27
N ARG A 238 -0.10 -14.40 10.71
CA ARG A 238 -1.33 -14.12 11.46
C ARG A 238 -1.11 -13.09 12.57
N GLY A 239 -0.27 -12.09 12.32
CA GLY A 239 0.09 -11.03 13.26
C GLY A 239 1.24 -11.39 14.23
N GLY A 240 1.71 -12.62 14.24
CA GLY A 240 2.76 -13.09 15.15
C GLY A 240 4.21 -12.91 14.64
N PRO A 241 5.19 -13.43 15.40
CA PRO A 241 5.08 -13.93 16.78
C PRO A 241 4.84 -12.79 17.78
N ALA A 242 4.16 -13.03 18.90
CA ALA A 242 3.91 -12.02 19.95
C ALA A 242 3.39 -10.65 19.44
N LYS A 243 2.42 -10.68 18.51
CA LYS A 243 1.85 -9.50 17.84
C LYS A 243 2.88 -8.66 17.05
N ALA A 244 4.05 -9.23 16.74
CA ALA A 244 5.15 -8.50 16.10
C ALA A 244 4.79 -7.93 14.71
N THR A 245 3.81 -8.53 14.06
CA THR A 245 3.40 -8.18 12.69
C THR A 245 1.94 -7.76 12.61
N GLU A 246 1.34 -7.45 13.76
CA GLU A 246 -0.03 -6.93 13.87
C GLU A 246 -0.06 -5.46 13.42
N THR A 247 -0.55 -5.23 12.20
CA THR A 247 -0.85 -3.88 11.67
C THR A 247 -2.25 -3.45 12.08
N LEU A 248 -2.57 -2.16 11.95
CA LEU A 248 -3.88 -1.60 12.29
C LEU A 248 -5.03 -2.30 11.59
N VAL A 249 -4.92 -2.55 10.28
CA VAL A 249 -5.97 -3.26 9.52
C VAL A 249 -6.13 -4.70 10.00
N TYR A 250 -5.04 -5.36 10.37
CA TYR A 250 -5.08 -6.72 10.88
C TYR A 250 -5.66 -6.77 12.31
N LYS A 251 -5.38 -5.76 13.13
CA LYS A 251 -5.96 -5.60 14.46
C LYS A 251 -7.47 -5.36 14.41
N VAL A 252 -7.94 -4.49 13.51
CA VAL A 252 -9.39 -4.29 13.23
C VAL A 252 -10.08 -5.63 12.96
N TYR A 253 -9.45 -6.47 12.13
CA TYR A 253 -9.95 -7.81 11.81
C TYR A 253 -9.93 -8.74 13.04
N GLN A 254 -8.82 -8.78 13.79
CA GLN A 254 -8.73 -9.61 14.99
C GLN A 254 -9.77 -9.22 16.03
N ASP A 255 -9.87 -7.95 16.39
CA ASP A 255 -10.76 -7.51 17.47
C ASP A 255 -12.24 -7.59 17.03
N GLY A 256 -12.54 -7.35 15.76
CA GLY A 256 -13.90 -7.39 15.21
C GLY A 256 -14.41 -8.81 14.93
N LEU A 257 -13.71 -9.56 14.08
CA LEU A 257 -14.19 -10.86 13.59
C LEU A 257 -13.81 -12.02 14.52
N LEU A 258 -12.60 -12.03 15.09
CA LEU A 258 -12.17 -13.10 15.98
C LEU A 258 -12.54 -12.83 17.44
N GLY A 259 -12.40 -11.57 17.88
CA GLY A 259 -12.72 -11.10 19.22
C GLY A 259 -14.20 -10.77 19.44
N SER A 260 -14.99 -10.68 18.36
CA SER A 260 -16.42 -10.31 18.40
C SER A 260 -16.70 -8.95 19.05
N ASN A 261 -15.70 -8.05 19.11
CA ASN A 261 -15.85 -6.71 19.65
C ASN A 261 -16.08 -5.69 18.51
N LEU A 262 -17.34 -5.61 18.07
CA LEU A 262 -17.74 -4.76 16.94
C LEU A 262 -17.57 -3.27 17.24
N GLY A 263 -17.85 -2.83 18.48
CA GLY A 263 -17.72 -1.43 18.88
C GLY A 263 -16.27 -0.95 18.85
N SER A 264 -15.35 -1.73 19.43
CA SER A 264 -13.91 -1.43 19.38
C SER A 264 -13.37 -1.49 17.94
N SER A 265 -13.71 -2.54 17.18
CA SER A 265 -13.28 -2.68 15.78
C SER A 265 -13.78 -1.53 14.89
N ALA A 266 -15.01 -1.06 15.12
CA ALA A 266 -15.56 0.12 14.45
C ALA A 266 -14.79 1.39 14.83
N ALA A 267 -14.47 1.62 16.11
CA ALA A 267 -13.64 2.74 16.55
C ALA A 267 -12.24 2.71 15.93
N GLN A 268 -11.60 1.55 15.91
CA GLN A 268 -10.32 1.34 15.23
C GLN A 268 -10.40 1.66 13.72
N SER A 269 -11.48 1.25 13.05
CA SER A 269 -11.71 1.53 11.63
C SER A 269 -11.85 3.03 11.36
N VAL A 270 -12.55 3.76 12.25
CA VAL A 270 -12.70 5.23 12.15
C VAL A 270 -11.36 5.93 12.35
N ILE A 271 -10.56 5.50 13.33
CA ILE A 271 -9.21 6.04 13.55
C ILE A 271 -8.32 5.77 12.33
N LEU A 272 -8.32 4.55 11.81
CA LEU A 272 -7.55 4.17 10.62
C LEU A 272 -7.96 5.04 9.41
N MET A 273 -9.25 5.24 9.19
CA MET A 273 -9.77 6.14 8.16
C MET A 273 -9.28 7.58 8.37
N ALA A 274 -9.36 8.11 9.59
CA ALA A 274 -8.89 9.46 9.91
C ALA A 274 -7.37 9.62 9.67
N ILE A 275 -6.56 8.62 10.04
CA ILE A 275 -5.11 8.60 9.78
C ILE A 275 -4.84 8.65 8.28
N VAL A 276 -5.50 7.81 7.49
CA VAL A 276 -5.28 7.76 6.03
C VAL A 276 -5.72 9.06 5.37
N ILE A 277 -6.88 9.63 5.73
CA ILE A 277 -7.33 10.93 5.23
C ILE A 277 -6.32 12.03 5.58
N ALA A 278 -5.82 12.06 6.83
CA ALA A 278 -4.84 13.04 7.25
C ALA A 278 -3.52 12.90 6.47
N LEU A 279 -3.03 11.68 6.28
CA LEU A 279 -1.82 11.41 5.49
C LEU A 279 -2.00 11.83 4.03
N THR A 280 -3.13 11.50 3.41
CA THR A 280 -3.44 11.93 2.04
C THR A 280 -3.52 13.45 1.95
N ALA A 281 -4.20 14.13 2.88
CA ALA A 281 -4.26 15.59 2.91
C ALA A 281 -2.87 16.23 3.06
N ILE A 282 -1.99 15.67 3.90
CA ILE A 282 -0.60 16.09 4.04
C ILE A 282 0.17 15.89 2.72
N GLN A 283 0.02 14.73 2.08
CA GLN A 283 0.66 14.43 0.79
C GLN A 283 0.27 15.48 -0.27
N PHE A 284 -1.03 15.75 -0.46
CA PHE A 284 -1.48 16.79 -1.39
C PHE A 284 -0.97 18.19 -0.99
N ARG A 285 -1.06 18.57 0.28
CA ARG A 285 -0.71 19.92 0.73
C ARG A 285 0.77 20.26 0.57
N PHE A 286 1.67 19.28 0.73
CA PHE A 286 3.12 19.51 0.79
C PHE A 286 3.89 18.94 -0.40
N VAL A 287 3.41 17.87 -1.04
CA VAL A 287 4.12 17.20 -2.14
C VAL A 287 3.64 17.67 -3.51
N GLU A 288 2.33 17.93 -3.69
CA GLU A 288 1.78 18.43 -4.96
C GLU A 288 2.42 19.76 -5.39
N ARG A 289 2.70 20.67 -4.44
CA ARG A 289 3.35 21.96 -4.71
C ARG A 289 4.76 21.87 -5.29
N LYS A 290 5.39 20.69 -5.24
CA LYS A 290 6.74 20.43 -5.78
C LYS A 290 6.71 19.62 -7.08
N VAL A 291 5.52 19.32 -7.60
CA VAL A 291 5.34 18.55 -8.82
C VAL A 291 5.49 19.48 -10.03
N ASN A 292 6.44 19.16 -10.89
CA ASN A 292 6.60 19.83 -12.18
C ASN A 292 5.76 19.07 -13.21
N TYR A 293 4.77 19.75 -13.79
CA TYR A 293 3.96 19.25 -14.89
C TYR A 293 4.61 19.53 -16.24
#